data_AF-A0A6L5ESM7-F1
#
_entry.id   AF-A0A6L5ESM7-F1
#
_cell.length_a   1.000
_cell.length_b   1.000
_cell.length_c   1.000
_cell.angle_alpha   90.00
_cell.angle_beta   90.00
_cell.angle_gamma   90.00
#
_symmetry.space_group_name_H-M   'P 1'
#
loop_
_entity.id
_entity.type
_entity.pdbx_description
1 polymer ?
#
loop_
_entity_poly.entity_id
_entity_poly.type
_entity_poly.pdbx_seq_one_letter_code
_entity_poly.pdbx_strand_id
1 'polypeptide(L)' 'MAGHRAEVGAFTMSGINVSFGGITALSDVSLEVTPNQVAGVIGPKRRGGAAARTPPRPVARG' A
#
# COMPACT_ATOMS: atom_id res chain seq x y z
N MET A 1 4.39 41.90 5.61
CA MET A 1 4.49 40.47 5.97
C MET A 1 4.63 39.66 4.68
N ALA A 2 5.82 39.65 4.07
CA ALA A 2 6.05 38.88 2.84
C ALA A 2 6.35 37.44 3.23
N GLY A 3 5.41 36.53 2.97
CA GLY A 3 5.56 35.11 3.27
C GLY A 3 6.70 34.50 2.44
N HIS A 4 7.47 33.62 3.06
CA HIS A 4 8.47 32.82 2.39
C HIS A 4 7.75 31.84 1.44
N ARG A 5 7.62 32.21 0.15
CA ARG A 5 7.22 31.24 -0.87
C ARG A 5 8.42 30.31 -1.04
N ALA A 6 8.43 29.19 -0.31
CA ALA A 6 9.35 28.11 -0.58
C ALA A 6 9.28 27.79 -2.07
N GLU A 7 10.43 27.75 -2.74
CA GLU A 7 10.52 27.31 -4.13
C GLU A 7 9.87 25.92 -4.19
N VAL A 8 8.78 25.79 -4.95
CA VAL A 8 7.99 24.57 -4.96
C VAL A 8 8.65 23.59 -5.92
N GLY A 9 9.71 22.96 -5.44
CA GLY A 9 10.44 21.92 -6.15
C GLY A 9 9.66 20.60 -6.15
N ALA A 10 9.85 19.79 -7.19
CA ALA A 10 9.39 18.42 -7.17
C ALA A 10 10.15 17.62 -6.10
N PHE A 11 9.42 16.81 -5.33
CA PHE A 11 10.01 15.88 -4.38
C PHE A 11 10.44 14.61 -5.12
N THR A 12 11.73 14.28 -5.06
CA THR A 12 12.30 13.12 -5.76
C THR A 12 12.96 12.16 -4.78
N MET A 13 12.73 10.87 -5.00
CA MET A 13 13.36 9.76 -4.28
C MET A 13 13.74 8.66 -5.27
N SER A 14 14.84 7.97 -5.02
CA SER A 14 15.33 6.88 -5.88
C SER A 14 15.94 5.77 -5.02
N GLY A 15 15.98 4.56 -5.55
CA GLY A 15 16.50 3.40 -4.82
C GLY A 15 15.62 2.97 -3.64
N ILE A 16 14.31 3.23 -3.71
CA ILE A 16 13.38 2.89 -2.64
C ILE A 16 13.21 1.36 -2.62
N ASN A 17 13.56 0.77 -1.48
CA ASN A 17 13.37 -0.66 -1.20
C ASN A 17 12.44 -0.80 0.01
N VAL A 18 11.39 -1.61 -0.12
CA VAL A 18 10.41 -1.84 0.94
C VAL A 18 10.24 -3.34 1.14
N SER A 19 10.34 -3.79 2.38
CA SER A 19 10.17 -5.20 2.73
C SER A 19 9.14 -5.37 3.85
N PHE A 20 8.29 -6.40 3.73
CA PHE A 20 7.28 -6.74 4.74
C PHE A 20 7.36 -8.23 5.06
N GLY A 21 7.59 -8.57 6.34
CA GLY A 21 7.57 -9.97 6.79
C GLY A 21 8.55 -10.88 6.04
N GLY A 22 9.73 -10.35 5.66
CA GLY A 22 10.75 -11.10 4.92
C GLY A 22 10.56 -11.15 3.40
N ILE A 23 9.53 -10.51 2.85
CA ILE A 23 9.30 -10.41 1.40
C ILE A 23 9.63 -8.99 0.95
N THR A 24 10.42 -8.87 -0.12
CA THR A 24 10.64 -7.60 -0.82
C THR A 24 9.36 -7.20 -1.56
N ALA A 25 8.73 -6.11 -1.14
CA ALA A 25 7.51 -5.58 -1.74
C ALA A 25 7.78 -4.51 -2.80
N LEU A 26 8.84 -3.72 -2.63
CA LEU A 26 9.36 -2.81 -3.64
C LEU A 26 10.88 -2.97 -3.68
N SER A 27 11.46 -2.99 -4.87
CA SER A 27 12.91 -3.04 -5.06
C SER A 27 13.32 -2.00 -6.08
N ASP A 28 14.30 -1.17 -5.71
CA ASP A 28 14.91 -0.15 -6.56
C ASP A 28 13.91 0.78 -7.28
N VAL A 29 12.94 1.31 -6.53
CA VAL A 29 11.89 2.17 -7.10
C VAL A 29 12.27 3.64 -7.02
N SER A 30 11.95 4.40 -8.07
CA SER A 30 12.06 5.86 -8.11
C SER A 30 10.68 6.50 -8.10
N LEU A 31 10.55 7.61 -7.37
CA LEU A 31 9.33 8.38 -7.22
C LEU A 31 9.63 9.86 -7.41
N GLU A 32 8.80 10.53 -8.20
CA GLU A 32 8.75 11.99 -8.32
C GLU A 32 7.33 12.46 -7.99
N VAL A 33 7.22 13.46 -7.12
CA VAL A 33 5.95 14.06 -6.70
C VAL A 33 6.02 15.55 -6.94
N THR A 34 5.17 16.05 -7.84
CA THR A 34 5.07 17.47 -8.11
C THR A 34 4.32 18.19 -6.98
N PRO A 35 4.47 19.52 -6.84
CA PRO A 35 3.72 20.27 -5.85
C PRO A 35 2.20 20.07 -5.94
N ASN A 36 1.55 19.94 -4.78
CA ASN A 36 0.10 19.69 -4.67
C ASN A 36 -0.36 18.32 -5.19
N GLN A 37 0.57 17.38 -5.39
CA GLN A 37 0.26 16.00 -5.77
C GLN A 37 0.39 15.07 -4.55
N VAL A 38 -0.52 14.10 -4.45
CA VAL A 38 -0.41 12.99 -3.51
C VAL A 38 -0.29 11.71 -4.32
N ALA A 39 0.83 11.00 -4.16
CA ALA A 39 1.09 9.71 -4.81
C ALA A 39 1.03 8.59 -3.78
N GLY A 40 0.39 7.47 -4.13
CA GLY A 40 0.30 6.28 -3.29
C GLY A 40 0.71 5.03 -4.08
N VAL A 41 1.48 4.15 -3.44
CA VAL A 41 1.83 2.85 -4.02
C VAL A 41 0.80 1.81 -3.57
N ILE A 42 0.04 1.26 -4.51
CA ILE A 42 -0.93 0.19 -4.25
C ILE A 42 -0.27 -1.15 -4.58
N GLY A 43 -0.03 -1.98 -3.55
CA GLY A 43 0.50 -3.33 -3.73
C GLY A 43 -0.54 -4.32 -4.28
N PRO A 44 -0.11 -5.51 -4.75
CA PRO A 44 -1.01 -6.57 -5.20
C PRO A 44 -1.99 -6.99 -4.09
N LYS A 45 -3.27 -7.12 -4.43
CA LYS A 45 -4.34 -7.47 -3.48
C LYS A 45 -4.07 -8.84 -2.85
N ARG A 46 -3.94 -8.90 -1.51
CA ARG A 46 -3.97 -10.18 -0.79
C ARG A 46 -5.35 -10.82 -0.95
N ARG A 47 -5.42 -12.01 -1.53
CA ARG A 47 -6.63 -12.85 -1.46
C ARG A 47 -6.61 -13.60 -0.13
N GLY A 48 -7.17 -13.01 0.91
CA GLY A 48 -7.45 -13.72 2.16
C GLY A 48 -8.55 -14.76 1.90
N GLY A 49 -8.16 -16.01 1.70
CA GLY A 49 -9.11 -17.11 1.55
C GLY A 49 -9.44 -17.74 2.90
N ALA A 50 -10.47 -17.24 3.58
CA ALA A 50 -11.17 -18.00 4.62
C ALA A 50 -12.68 -17.87 4.38
N ALA A 51 -13.21 -18.78 3.57
CA ALA A 51 -14.63 -19.05 3.49
C ALA A 51 -14.84 -20.57 3.45
N ALA A 52 -14.34 -21.27 4.47
CA ALA A 52 -14.93 -22.56 4.83
C ALA A 52 -16.30 -22.24 5.46
N ARG A 53 -17.33 -22.18 4.64
CA ARG A 53 -18.71 -22.30 5.11
C ARG A 53 -18.83 -23.67 5.76
N THR A 54 -18.80 -23.74 7.09
CA THR A 54 -19.24 -24.94 7.80
C THR A 54 -20.72 -25.12 7.48
N PRO A 55 -21.15 -26.19 6.80
CA PRO A 55 -22.58 -26.45 6.63
C PRO A 55 -23.18 -26.74 8.02
N PRO A 56 -24.41 -26.29 8.30
CA PRO A 56 -25.07 -26.59 9.56
C PRO A 56 -25.19 -28.12 9.73
N ARG A 57 -24.80 -28.64 10.90
CA ARG A 57 -25.01 -30.04 11.25
C ARG A 57 -26.52 -30.32 11.35
N PRO A 58 -27.07 -31.34 10.69
CA PRO A 58 -28.45 -31.71 10.91
C PRO A 58 -28.60 -32.24 12.34
N VAL A 59 -29.44 -31.58 13.13
CA VAL A 59 -29.93 -32.14 14.38
C VAL A 59 -30.99 -33.18 14.03
N ALA A 60 -30.64 -34.47 14.16
CA ALA A 60 -31.62 -35.54 14.09
C ALA A 60 -32.54 -35.41 15.32
N ARG A 61 -33.82 -35.13 15.07
CA ARG A 61 -34.86 -35.07 16.09
C ARG A 61 -35.16 -36.50 16.55
N GLY A 62 -34.81 -36.81 17.79
CA GLY A 62 -35.32 -37.95 18.56
C GLY A 62 -36.33 -37.46 19.58
#